data_AF-W7I081-F1
#
_entry.id   AF-W7I081-F1
#
_cell.length_a   1.000
_cell.length_b   1.000
_cell.length_c   1.000
_cell.angle_alpha   90.00
_cell.angle_beta   90.00
_cell.angle_gamma   90.00
#
_symmetry.space_group_name_H-M   'P 1'
#
loop_
_entity.id
_entity.type
_entity.pdbx_description
1 polymer ?
#
loop_
_entity_poly.entity_id
_entity_poly.type
_entity_poly.pdbx_seq_one_letter_code
_entity_poly.pdbx_strand_id
1 'polypeptide(L)'
;MPPPRGRLLSDCSLAASPFRLHRRRLATLPASSVNSARRPAPHDAPPITQLRLSPARLHIYRSSSTDPFFNLSAEDYLLRHSPSDSTILFTYTNAPSIVIGRNQNPWAEVNMPLLLQQQERQKESADDETSAVRLVRRRSGGGTVYHDLGNLCWSVIMPRKEFDRDVNAHMVVRALRKLGVASAAVNERHDIVLRGAGGDKKVSGSAYKIVRERAYHHATLLLDSHLAALGSLLDSPLRPFLQTQGVASVRSSVANIGVRKETLVDAIEAEFLTRNDAKDGEVSRVTLGQETAQERDYIREGMEELQSSKWLYNQTPRCTLTIPPETRLPELPGLPNVTPILPEHARFSLMVERGRVVHASVTTSPDPDFAFVQSQDAHGCLLNKPFAGPDLADGIAQTQSLDKSVMGAITNWLEHAVGAWGGGEWDRNTTTDGNLTMRERSRRRVDKRIAQAKTAKDEGTETEETSPSTTNTK
;
A
#
# COMPACT_ATOMS: atom_id res chain seq x y z
N MET A 1 22.06 51.84 49.89
CA MET A 1 23.31 51.28 49.35
C MET A 1 23.12 51.03 47.85
N PRO A 2 24.02 51.55 47.00
CA PRO A 2 24.00 51.43 45.53
C PRO A 2 24.59 50.09 45.03
N PRO A 3 24.47 49.79 43.71
CA PRO A 3 24.87 48.55 43.01
C PRO A 3 26.32 48.67 42.44
N PRO A 4 26.86 47.92 41.44
CA PRO A 4 26.38 47.71 40.04
C PRO A 4 26.53 46.26 39.49
N ARG A 5 25.79 45.76 38.48
CA ARG A 5 25.62 46.08 37.03
C ARG A 5 26.71 45.56 36.08
N GLY A 6 26.24 44.89 35.01
CA GLY A 6 26.74 44.99 33.62
C GLY A 6 26.57 43.67 32.84
N ARG A 7 26.07 43.60 31.60
CA ARG A 7 25.47 44.57 30.65
C ARG A 7 24.77 43.73 29.55
N LEU A 8 23.64 44.23 29.05
CA LEU A 8 23.01 43.86 27.78
C LEU A 8 23.37 44.92 26.71
N LEU A 9 23.04 44.60 25.45
CA LEU A 9 23.10 45.38 24.19
C LEU A 9 24.36 45.12 23.35
N SER A 10 24.33 45.07 22.01
CA SER A 10 23.32 44.92 20.95
C SER A 10 24.12 45.04 19.64
N ASP A 11 23.52 44.59 18.53
CA ASP A 11 23.96 44.71 17.14
C ASP A 11 24.60 46.06 16.75
N CYS A 12 25.56 46.03 15.81
CA CYS A 12 25.40 46.56 14.43
C CYS A 12 26.72 46.73 13.64
N SER A 13 26.68 46.29 12.38
CA SER A 13 27.07 47.03 11.17
C SER A 13 28.55 47.32 10.82
N LEU A 14 28.98 46.66 9.73
CA LEU A 14 29.62 47.19 8.51
C LEU A 14 30.72 48.26 8.61
N ALA A 15 31.90 47.92 8.07
CA ALA A 15 32.76 48.85 7.35
C ALA A 15 33.41 48.13 6.15
N ALA A 16 33.42 48.82 5.00
CA ALA A 16 33.78 48.29 3.68
C ALA A 16 35.16 48.74 3.19
N SER A 17 35.73 47.91 2.29
CA SER A 17 36.67 48.21 1.19
C SER A 17 38.16 48.48 1.45
N PRO A 18 39.08 48.37 0.44
CA PRO A 18 38.90 47.87 -0.93
C PRO A 18 40.00 46.89 -1.47
N PHE A 19 39.61 46.16 -2.53
CA PHE A 19 40.36 45.62 -3.68
C PHE A 19 41.90 45.68 -3.74
N ARG A 20 42.51 44.54 -4.11
CA ARG A 20 43.54 44.46 -5.18
C ARG A 20 43.51 43.09 -5.89
N LEU A 21 43.10 43.12 -7.16
CA LEU A 21 43.21 42.04 -8.13
C LEU A 21 44.68 41.85 -8.54
N HIS A 22 45.16 40.60 -8.56
CA HIS A 22 46.36 40.21 -9.32
C HIS A 22 45.98 39.12 -10.32
N ARG A 23 45.79 39.54 -11.58
CA ARG A 23 45.76 38.66 -12.75
C ARG A 23 47.16 38.07 -12.94
N ARG A 24 47.30 36.75 -12.79
CA ARG A 24 48.40 36.00 -13.41
C ARG A 24 47.88 35.28 -14.65
N ARG A 25 48.41 35.71 -15.81
CA ARG A 25 48.34 34.97 -17.07
C ARG A 25 49.18 33.70 -16.92
N LEU A 26 48.63 32.55 -17.30
CA LEU A 26 49.40 31.36 -17.62
C LEU A 26 48.99 30.86 -19.00
N ALA A 27 50.01 30.54 -19.77
CA ALA A 27 50.00 30.32 -21.20
C ALA A 27 49.34 28.99 -21.60
N THR A 28 48.67 29.00 -22.74
CA THR A 28 48.24 27.85 -23.54
C THR A 28 49.41 27.24 -24.28
N LEU A 29 49.49 25.91 -24.36
CA LEU A 29 49.95 25.03 -25.48
C LEU A 29 49.92 23.54 -25.01
N PRO A 30 49.90 22.52 -25.90
CA PRO A 30 48.74 21.92 -26.55
C PRO A 30 48.41 20.49 -26.06
N ALA A 31 47.28 19.96 -26.53
CA ALA A 31 46.72 18.65 -26.21
C ALA A 31 47.61 17.47 -26.63
N SER A 32 47.75 16.48 -25.74
CA SER A 32 48.12 15.11 -26.08
C SER A 32 47.08 14.14 -25.53
N SER A 33 46.46 13.39 -26.44
CA SER A 33 45.48 12.36 -26.14
C SER A 33 46.16 11.14 -25.54
N VAL A 34 45.81 10.80 -24.30
CA VAL A 34 45.97 9.44 -23.79
C VAL A 34 44.64 9.01 -23.20
N ASN A 35 43.92 8.20 -23.97
CA ASN A 35 42.73 7.48 -23.53
C ASN A 35 43.14 6.50 -22.42
N SER A 36 42.99 6.89 -21.16
CA SER A 36 42.81 5.93 -20.07
C SER A 36 41.35 6.04 -19.61
N ALA A 37 40.50 5.14 -20.10
CA ALA A 37 39.14 5.02 -19.60
C ALA A 37 39.20 4.62 -18.12
N ARG A 38 39.05 5.61 -17.25
CA ARG A 38 38.95 5.44 -15.80
C ARG A 38 37.63 4.69 -15.55
N ARG A 39 37.70 3.44 -15.06
CA ARG A 39 36.50 2.74 -14.59
C ARG A 39 35.83 3.62 -13.53
N PRO A 40 34.52 3.91 -13.65
CA PRO A 40 33.83 4.67 -12.62
C PRO A 40 33.83 3.90 -11.31
N ALA A 41 33.93 4.64 -10.19
CA ALA A 41 33.72 4.10 -8.87
C ALA A 41 32.28 3.54 -8.77
N PRO A 42 32.00 2.57 -7.88
CA PRO A 42 30.71 1.88 -7.79
C PRO A 42 29.48 2.77 -7.50
N HIS A 43 29.67 4.09 -7.33
CA HIS A 43 28.61 5.06 -7.06
C HIS A 43 28.09 5.83 -8.29
N ASP A 44 28.69 5.70 -9.49
CA ASP A 44 28.37 6.53 -10.66
C ASP A 44 27.61 5.81 -11.79
N ALA A 45 27.02 4.63 -11.58
CA ALA A 45 26.22 3.95 -12.60
C ALA A 45 24.75 4.42 -12.59
N PRO A 46 24.12 4.67 -13.76
CA PRO A 46 22.72 5.06 -13.82
C PRO A 46 21.79 3.96 -13.24
N PRO A 47 20.66 4.32 -12.62
CA PRO A 47 19.82 3.43 -11.80
C PRO A 47 19.37 2.14 -12.52
N ILE A 48 19.18 2.22 -13.84
CA ILE A 48 18.76 1.12 -14.71
C ILE A 48 19.64 -0.14 -14.60
N THR A 49 20.93 0.00 -14.27
CA THR A 49 21.87 -1.12 -14.16
C THR A 49 21.65 -1.98 -12.91
N GLN A 50 20.97 -1.45 -11.88
CA GLN A 50 20.83 -2.11 -10.57
C GLN A 50 19.59 -3.02 -10.44
N LEU A 51 18.61 -2.86 -11.33
CA LEU A 51 17.44 -3.75 -11.40
C LEU A 51 17.58 -4.87 -12.42
N ARG A 52 18.76 -4.99 -13.07
CA ARG A 52 19.19 -6.30 -13.58
C ARG A 52 19.39 -7.15 -12.36
N LEU A 53 18.42 -8.03 -12.11
CA LEU A 53 18.53 -9.10 -11.15
C LEU A 53 19.84 -9.82 -11.47
N SER A 54 20.86 -9.51 -10.67
CA SER A 54 22.17 -10.09 -10.88
C SER A 54 22.04 -11.61 -10.76
N PRO A 55 22.94 -12.40 -11.36
CA PRO A 55 22.95 -13.85 -11.16
C PRO A 55 23.37 -14.23 -9.72
N ALA A 56 23.57 -13.24 -8.85
CA ALA A 56 23.84 -13.47 -7.44
C ALA A 56 22.67 -14.23 -6.81
N ARG A 57 22.99 -15.18 -5.94
CA ARG A 57 21.96 -15.90 -5.18
C ARG A 57 21.31 -14.99 -4.13
N LEU A 58 22.04 -14.01 -3.61
CA LEU A 58 21.62 -13.14 -2.51
C LEU A 58 21.52 -11.68 -2.95
N HIS A 59 20.38 -11.06 -2.66
CA HIS A 59 20.16 -9.64 -2.90
C HIS A 59 19.63 -8.93 -1.66
N ILE A 60 20.03 -7.68 -1.51
CA ILE A 60 19.53 -6.77 -0.49
C ILE A 60 19.06 -5.51 -1.18
N TYR A 61 17.76 -5.24 -1.06
CA TYR A 61 17.14 -4.03 -1.54
C TYR A 61 16.73 -3.16 -0.34
N ARG A 62 17.00 -1.86 -0.43
CA ARG A 62 16.49 -0.85 0.51
C ARG A 62 15.68 0.16 -0.29
N SER A 63 14.45 0.49 0.11
CA SER A 63 13.74 1.58 -0.54
C SER A 63 14.07 2.92 0.13
N SER A 64 14.33 3.94 -0.71
CA SER A 64 14.37 5.34 -0.29
C SER A 64 12.99 6.02 -0.39
N SER A 65 12.01 5.37 -1.01
CA SER A 65 10.64 5.88 -1.13
C SER A 65 9.83 5.56 0.11
N THR A 66 9.02 6.54 0.54
CA THR A 66 8.03 6.37 1.60
C THR A 66 6.63 6.09 1.06
N ASP A 67 6.44 6.03 -0.26
CA ASP A 67 5.14 5.77 -0.86
C ASP A 67 4.75 4.28 -0.72
N PRO A 68 3.65 3.95 0.01
CA PRO A 68 3.21 2.57 0.16
C PRO A 68 2.83 1.90 -1.18
N PHE A 69 2.33 2.67 -2.16
CA PHE A 69 2.00 2.12 -3.47
C PHE A 69 3.27 1.69 -4.23
N PHE A 70 4.32 2.50 -4.16
CA PHE A 70 5.62 2.18 -4.72
C PHE A 70 6.20 0.93 -4.04
N ASN A 71 6.31 0.94 -2.70
CA ASN A 71 6.95 -0.14 -1.95
C ASN A 71 6.26 -1.49 -2.16
N LEU A 72 4.92 -1.54 -2.15
CA LEU A 72 4.17 -2.77 -2.39
C LEU A 72 4.24 -3.24 -3.86
N SER A 73 4.43 -2.31 -4.80
CA SER A 73 4.61 -2.64 -6.22
C SER A 73 6.03 -3.13 -6.50
N ALA A 74 7.04 -2.55 -5.85
CA ALA A 74 8.42 -3.02 -5.87
C ALA A 74 8.53 -4.43 -5.24
N GLU A 75 7.86 -4.68 -4.10
CA GLU A 75 7.82 -6.02 -3.49
C GLU A 75 7.22 -7.07 -4.44
N ASP A 76 6.09 -6.79 -5.09
CA ASP A 76 5.50 -7.71 -6.06
C ASP A 76 6.38 -7.87 -7.30
N TYR A 77 7.02 -6.80 -7.78
CA TYR A 77 7.99 -6.89 -8.88
C TYR A 77 9.14 -7.84 -8.54
N LEU A 78 9.77 -7.67 -7.37
CA LEU A 78 10.87 -8.51 -6.91
C LEU A 78 10.43 -9.97 -6.76
N LEU A 79 9.23 -10.22 -6.22
CA LEU A 79 8.65 -11.57 -6.12
C LEU A 79 8.47 -12.23 -7.49
N ARG A 80 8.03 -11.46 -8.49
CA ARG A 80 7.59 -11.98 -9.79
C ARG A 80 8.70 -12.12 -10.81
N HIS A 81 9.73 -11.27 -10.73
CA HIS A 81 10.74 -11.16 -11.76
C HIS A 81 12.10 -11.68 -11.33
N SER A 82 12.41 -11.74 -10.03
CA SER A 82 13.73 -12.22 -9.62
C SER A 82 13.90 -13.74 -9.84
N PRO A 83 15.15 -14.21 -10.03
CA PRO A 83 15.46 -15.62 -10.27
C PRO A 83 14.80 -16.53 -9.23
N SER A 84 14.34 -17.70 -9.64
CA SER A 84 13.56 -18.61 -8.80
C SER A 84 14.35 -19.21 -7.64
N ASP A 85 15.69 -19.24 -7.75
CA ASP A 85 16.67 -19.67 -6.76
C ASP A 85 17.25 -18.52 -5.92
N SER A 86 16.90 -17.27 -6.23
CA SER A 86 17.38 -16.09 -5.48
C SER A 86 16.64 -15.89 -4.15
N THR A 87 17.40 -15.50 -3.13
CA THR A 87 16.89 -15.06 -1.83
C THR A 87 17.17 -13.57 -1.63
N ILE A 88 16.14 -12.83 -1.26
CA ILE A 88 16.15 -11.37 -1.24
C ILE A 88 15.70 -10.86 0.13
N LEU A 89 16.45 -9.92 0.71
CA LEU A 89 15.97 -9.07 1.79
C LEU A 89 15.57 -7.71 1.20
N PHE A 90 14.32 -7.30 1.40
CA PHE A 90 13.82 -5.98 1.04
C PHE A 90 13.37 -5.22 2.29
N THR A 91 13.88 -4.01 2.51
CA THR A 91 13.50 -3.17 3.66
C THR A 91 12.98 -1.81 3.18
N TYR A 92 11.94 -1.32 3.84
CA TYR A 92 11.27 -0.06 3.48
C TYR A 92 10.50 0.52 4.67
N THR A 93 10.17 1.80 4.59
CA THR A 93 9.27 2.49 5.52
C THR A 93 8.19 3.17 4.70
N ASN A 94 6.96 3.25 5.21
CA ASN A 94 5.89 3.95 4.50
C ASN A 94 5.51 5.23 5.25
N ALA A 95 5.15 6.26 4.48
CA ALA A 95 4.38 7.39 4.98
C ALA A 95 3.07 6.89 5.63
N PRO A 96 2.41 7.73 6.46
CA PRO A 96 1.19 7.37 7.14
C PRO A 96 0.20 6.62 6.25
N SER A 97 -0.09 5.36 6.59
CA SER A 97 -0.96 4.51 5.79
C SER A 97 -1.60 3.38 6.57
N ILE A 98 -2.84 3.06 6.22
CA ILE A 98 -3.57 1.89 6.69
C ILE A 98 -3.46 0.82 5.61
N VAL A 99 -2.83 -0.31 5.93
CA VAL A 99 -2.61 -1.42 5.00
C VAL A 99 -3.50 -2.60 5.36
N ILE A 100 -4.56 -2.81 4.59
CA ILE A 100 -5.49 -3.93 4.75
C ILE A 100 -5.02 -5.16 3.97
N GLY A 101 -5.33 -6.35 4.48
CA GLY A 101 -5.01 -7.62 3.83
C GLY A 101 -5.83 -7.88 2.56
N ARG A 102 -5.35 -8.81 1.73
CA ARG A 102 -5.93 -9.13 0.41
C ARG A 102 -7.43 -9.47 0.42
N ASN A 103 -7.88 -10.14 1.48
CA ASN A 103 -9.25 -10.68 1.63
C ASN A 103 -9.99 -10.01 2.80
N GLN A 104 -9.64 -8.78 3.18
CA GLN A 104 -10.34 -8.04 4.23
C GLN A 104 -11.43 -7.13 3.67
N ASN A 105 -12.39 -6.76 4.51
CA ASN A 105 -13.40 -5.75 4.20
C ASN A 105 -12.94 -4.39 4.77
N PRO A 106 -12.69 -3.36 3.93
CA PRO A 106 -12.20 -2.07 4.40
C PRO A 106 -13.20 -1.41 5.35
N TRP A 107 -14.50 -1.49 5.07
CA TRP A 107 -15.55 -0.94 5.92
C TRP A 107 -15.74 -1.67 7.25
N ALA A 108 -15.23 -2.90 7.41
CA ALA A 108 -15.26 -3.59 8.71
C ALA A 108 -14.00 -3.35 9.56
N GLU A 109 -12.92 -2.89 8.92
CA GLU A 109 -11.58 -2.80 9.50
C GLU A 109 -11.13 -1.35 9.73
N VAL A 110 -11.70 -0.38 9.00
CA VAL A 110 -11.24 1.00 8.97
C VAL A 110 -12.38 1.97 9.25
N ASN A 111 -12.11 2.98 10.08
CA ASN A 111 -12.98 4.12 10.29
C ASN A 111 -12.90 5.07 9.09
N MET A 112 -13.71 4.79 8.06
CA MET A 112 -13.72 5.56 6.81
C MET A 112 -14.02 7.06 7.01
N PRO A 113 -15.03 7.47 7.83
CA PRO A 113 -15.25 8.89 8.08
C PRO A 113 -14.03 9.58 8.72
N LEU A 114 -13.42 8.96 9.74
CA LEU A 114 -12.25 9.55 10.41
C LEU A 114 -11.06 9.68 9.44
N LEU A 115 -10.85 8.67 8.59
CA LEU A 115 -9.80 8.67 7.58
C LEU A 115 -9.98 9.84 6.60
N LEU A 116 -11.18 10.03 6.06
CA LEU A 116 -11.46 11.13 5.13
C LEU A 116 -11.30 12.48 5.79
N GLN A 117 -11.81 12.64 7.00
CA GLN A 117 -11.67 13.89 7.75
C GLN A 117 -10.20 14.24 8.02
N GLN A 118 -9.34 13.24 8.28
CA GLN A 118 -7.89 13.45 8.40
C GLN A 118 -7.27 13.86 7.07
N GLN A 119 -7.62 13.17 5.98
CA GLN A 119 -7.11 13.49 4.64
C GLN A 119 -7.52 14.90 4.19
N GLU A 120 -8.74 15.33 4.48
CA GLU A 120 -9.24 16.68 4.17
C GLU A 120 -8.47 17.75 4.94
N ARG A 121 -8.34 17.61 6.26
CA ARG A 121 -7.54 18.55 7.07
C ARG A 121 -6.10 18.68 6.58
N GLN A 122 -5.53 17.58 6.11
CA GLN A 122 -4.15 17.54 5.63
C GLN A 122 -3.99 18.17 4.23
N LYS A 123 -5.05 18.19 3.40
CA LYS A 123 -5.06 18.93 2.13
C LYS A 123 -5.10 20.44 2.34
N GLU A 124 -5.74 20.90 3.40
CA GLU A 124 -5.84 22.33 3.74
C GLU A 124 -4.54 22.91 4.30
N SER A 125 -3.76 22.10 5.01
CA SER A 125 -2.40 22.42 5.43
C SER A 125 -1.42 22.17 4.26
N ALA A 126 -1.18 23.18 3.44
CA ALA A 126 -0.45 23.16 2.16
C ALA A 126 1.01 22.61 2.15
N ASP A 127 1.46 21.94 3.20
CA ASP A 127 2.89 21.68 3.43
C ASP A 127 3.39 20.29 2.99
N ASP A 128 2.57 19.24 2.84
CA ASP A 128 3.06 17.97 2.28
C ASP A 128 1.95 16.95 1.94
N GLU A 129 1.75 16.59 0.67
CA GLU A 129 0.88 15.46 0.27
C GLU A 129 1.35 14.12 0.86
N THR A 130 2.60 14.02 1.33
CA THR A 130 3.10 12.80 1.97
C THR A 130 2.57 12.60 3.39
N SER A 131 2.02 13.64 4.02
CA SER A 131 1.45 13.56 5.37
C SER A 131 0.09 12.86 5.44
N ALA A 132 -0.65 12.83 4.32
CA ALA A 132 -1.99 12.27 4.26
C ALA A 132 -2.01 10.76 4.53
N VAL A 133 -2.87 10.31 5.45
CA VAL A 133 -3.02 8.87 5.74
C VAL A 133 -3.62 8.17 4.54
N ARG A 134 -2.89 7.25 3.91
CA ARG A 134 -3.36 6.50 2.73
C ARG A 134 -4.02 5.18 3.12
N LEU A 135 -5.10 4.77 2.45
CA LEU A 135 -5.67 3.43 2.58
C LEU A 135 -5.21 2.54 1.42
N VAL A 136 -4.59 1.40 1.73
CA VAL A 136 -3.97 0.52 0.74
C VAL A 136 -4.32 -0.94 1.00
N ARG A 137 -4.65 -1.69 -0.06
CA ARG A 137 -4.83 -3.15 0.01
C ARG A 137 -3.57 -3.86 -0.48
N ARG A 138 -2.92 -4.66 0.37
CA ARG A 138 -1.75 -5.45 -0.03
C ARG A 138 -2.12 -6.75 -0.74
N ARG A 139 -1.13 -7.36 -1.41
CA ARG A 139 -1.28 -8.62 -2.17
C ARG A 139 -1.17 -9.88 -1.32
N SER A 140 -0.71 -9.79 -0.07
CA SER A 140 -0.65 -10.86 0.92
C SER A 140 -1.91 -10.91 1.79
N GLY A 141 -2.15 -12.04 2.48
CA GLY A 141 -3.23 -12.18 3.45
C GLY A 141 -2.93 -11.50 4.79
N GLY A 142 -3.71 -11.83 5.83
CA GLY A 142 -3.55 -11.32 7.20
C GLY A 142 -4.44 -10.12 7.51
N GLY A 143 -4.26 -9.55 8.71
CA GLY A 143 -5.05 -8.45 9.27
C GLY A 143 -4.61 -7.05 8.80
N THR A 144 -5.29 -6.02 9.30
CA THR A 144 -5.00 -4.61 9.00
C THR A 144 -3.93 -4.08 9.95
N VAL A 145 -3.03 -3.27 9.41
CA VAL A 145 -1.96 -2.60 10.16
C VAL A 145 -1.89 -1.13 9.76
N TYR A 146 -1.38 -0.28 10.66
CA TYR A 146 -1.01 1.08 10.36
C TYR A 146 0.51 1.18 10.22
N HIS A 147 0.97 1.95 9.24
CA HIS A 147 2.35 2.31 9.04
C HIS A 147 2.51 3.82 9.18
N ASP A 148 3.67 4.22 9.66
CA ASP A 148 4.22 5.56 9.62
C ASP A 148 5.76 5.45 9.48
N LEU A 149 6.47 6.58 9.55
CA LEU A 149 7.93 6.60 9.45
C LEU A 149 8.63 5.92 10.64
N GLY A 150 7.92 5.71 11.75
CA GLY A 150 8.36 4.94 12.92
C GLY A 150 8.14 3.42 12.77
N ASN A 151 7.56 2.97 11.65
CA ASN A 151 7.31 1.57 11.34
C ASN A 151 8.25 1.06 10.24
N LEU A 152 9.19 0.18 10.59
CA LEU A 152 10.05 -0.48 9.62
C LEU A 152 9.35 -1.72 9.04
N CYS A 153 9.22 -1.78 7.72
CA CYS A 153 8.81 -2.99 7.01
C CYS A 153 10.05 -3.75 6.50
N TRP A 154 10.00 -5.07 6.60
CA TRP A 154 10.98 -5.97 6.01
C TRP A 154 10.27 -7.11 5.29
N SER A 155 10.89 -7.62 4.23
CA SER A 155 10.37 -8.68 3.38
C SER A 155 11.50 -9.60 2.95
N VAL A 156 11.41 -10.88 3.31
CA VAL A 156 12.32 -11.92 2.80
C VAL A 156 11.59 -12.65 1.69
N ILE A 157 12.11 -12.56 0.46
CA ILE A 157 11.60 -13.24 -0.73
C ILE A 157 12.54 -14.41 -1.02
N MET A 158 12.01 -15.61 -1.18
CA MET A 158 12.80 -16.84 -1.24
C MET A 158 12.17 -17.87 -2.19
N PRO A 159 12.92 -18.92 -2.59
CA PRO A 159 12.35 -20.08 -3.26
C PRO A 159 11.21 -20.68 -2.42
N ARG A 160 10.11 -21.11 -3.07
CA ARG A 160 8.95 -21.66 -2.36
C ARG A 160 9.30 -22.86 -1.48
N LYS A 161 10.30 -23.66 -1.88
CA LYS A 161 10.75 -24.85 -1.14
C LYS A 161 11.39 -24.50 0.21
N GLU A 162 11.87 -23.26 0.35
CA GLU A 162 12.51 -22.75 1.57
C GLU A 162 11.54 -21.96 2.45
N PHE A 163 10.28 -21.82 2.03
CA PHE A 163 9.27 -21.08 2.78
C PHE A 163 8.97 -21.75 4.11
N ASP A 164 9.23 -21.01 5.18
CA ASP A 164 8.84 -21.33 6.55
C ASP A 164 8.35 -20.04 7.24
N ARG A 165 7.32 -20.15 8.09
CA ARG A 165 6.65 -18.99 8.69
C ARG A 165 7.47 -18.32 9.78
N ASP A 166 8.29 -19.07 10.48
CA ASP A 166 8.97 -18.62 11.69
C ASP A 166 10.44 -18.32 11.46
N VAL A 167 11.05 -18.97 10.50
CA VAL A 167 12.46 -18.87 10.15
C VAL A 167 12.96 -17.42 10.05
N ASN A 168 12.25 -16.55 9.33
CA ASN A 168 12.68 -15.16 9.14
C ASN A 168 12.30 -14.29 10.34
N ALA A 169 11.20 -14.60 11.04
CA ALA A 169 10.87 -13.92 12.30
C ALA A 169 11.94 -14.18 13.36
N HIS A 170 12.44 -15.42 13.48
CA HIS A 170 13.55 -15.76 14.37
C HIS A 170 14.84 -15.05 13.98
N MET A 171 15.11 -14.86 12.69
CA MET A 171 16.24 -14.05 12.21
C MET A 171 16.16 -12.62 12.73
N VAL A 172 14.99 -11.98 12.62
CA VAL A 172 14.78 -10.62 13.15
C VAL A 172 14.85 -10.58 14.68
N VAL A 173 14.34 -11.59 15.38
CA VAL A 173 14.48 -11.69 16.84
C VAL A 173 15.95 -11.76 17.27
N ARG A 174 16.81 -12.50 16.55
CA ARG A 174 18.26 -12.52 16.85
C ARG A 174 18.89 -11.14 16.65
N ALA A 175 18.54 -10.43 15.58
CA ALA A 175 18.99 -9.06 15.35
C ALA A 175 18.58 -8.13 16.52
N LEU A 176 17.30 -8.18 16.93
CA LEU A 176 16.78 -7.39 18.04
C LEU A 176 17.50 -7.69 19.36
N ARG A 177 17.75 -8.96 19.67
CA ARG A 177 18.46 -9.36 20.90
C ARG A 177 19.91 -8.89 20.91
N LYS A 178 20.61 -8.91 19.77
CA LYS A 178 21.96 -8.33 19.63
C LYS A 178 21.99 -6.83 19.90
N LEU A 179 20.87 -6.13 19.67
CA LEU A 179 20.70 -4.70 19.95
C LEU A 179 20.16 -4.43 21.36
N GLY A 180 20.14 -5.43 22.25
CA GLY A 180 19.74 -5.26 23.65
C GLY A 180 18.25 -5.49 23.93
N VAL A 181 17.43 -5.84 22.93
CA VAL A 181 16.00 -6.15 23.11
C VAL A 181 15.82 -7.61 23.52
N ALA A 182 16.29 -7.94 24.72
CA ALA A 182 16.39 -9.33 25.20
C ALA A 182 15.03 -10.07 25.26
N SER A 183 13.94 -9.36 25.52
CA SER A 183 12.59 -9.94 25.64
C SER A 183 11.89 -10.23 24.32
N ALA A 184 12.51 -9.89 23.18
CA ALA A 184 11.95 -10.19 21.86
C ALA A 184 11.84 -11.71 21.65
N ALA A 185 10.67 -12.17 21.19
CA ALA A 185 10.40 -13.57 20.89
C ALA A 185 9.34 -13.70 19.79
N VAL A 186 9.35 -14.83 19.09
CA VAL A 186 8.24 -15.23 18.21
C VAL A 186 7.18 -15.93 19.05
N ASN A 187 5.90 -15.59 18.84
CA ASN A 187 4.77 -16.26 19.50
C ASN A 187 4.14 -17.35 18.60
N GLU A 188 3.14 -18.06 19.12
CA GLU A 188 2.43 -19.14 18.40
C GLU A 188 1.70 -18.67 17.13
N ARG A 189 1.47 -17.37 16.98
CA ARG A 189 0.83 -16.76 15.81
C ARG A 189 1.85 -16.24 14.80
N HIS A 190 3.14 -16.55 14.97
CA HIS A 190 4.24 -16.10 14.12
C HIS A 190 4.45 -14.57 14.13
N ASP A 191 3.97 -13.89 15.18
CA ASP A 191 4.24 -12.48 15.45
C ASP A 191 5.50 -12.32 16.31
N ILE A 192 6.19 -11.20 16.20
CA ILE A 192 7.25 -10.83 17.17
C ILE A 192 6.62 -10.00 18.28
N VAL A 193 6.87 -10.44 19.52
CA VAL A 193 6.39 -9.82 20.75
C VAL A 193 7.54 -9.50 21.69
N LEU A 194 7.32 -8.54 22.57
CA LEU A 194 8.14 -8.32 23.77
C LEU A 194 7.45 -9.01 24.93
N ARG A 195 8.13 -10.01 25.50
CA ARG A 195 7.63 -10.71 26.70
C ARG A 195 7.77 -9.83 27.93
N GLY A 196 6.76 -9.85 28.79
CA GLY A 196 6.75 -9.07 30.03
C GLY A 196 5.79 -9.64 31.08
N ALA A 197 5.97 -9.24 32.34
CA ALA A 197 5.16 -9.72 33.46
C ALA A 197 3.66 -9.36 33.34
N GLY A 198 3.35 -8.27 32.63
CA GLY A 198 1.97 -7.82 32.33
C GLY A 198 1.38 -8.39 31.05
N GLY A 199 1.98 -9.44 30.49
CA GLY A 199 1.62 -10.03 29.20
C GLY A 199 2.47 -9.53 28.03
N ASP A 200 2.37 -10.25 26.92
CA ASP A 200 3.15 -10.00 25.71
C ASP A 200 2.61 -8.78 24.96
N LYS A 201 3.51 -7.88 24.54
CA LYS A 201 3.18 -6.76 23.65
C LYS A 201 3.70 -7.02 22.25
N LYS A 202 2.82 -6.97 21.25
CA LYS A 202 3.16 -7.17 19.85
C LYS A 202 3.96 -5.99 19.31
N VAL A 203 5.09 -6.29 18.67
CA VAL A 203 5.96 -5.28 18.03
C VAL A 203 6.13 -5.52 16.53
N SER A 204 5.74 -6.69 16.04
CA SER A 204 5.79 -7.05 14.62
C SER A 204 4.57 -7.87 14.24
N GLY A 205 3.94 -7.54 13.10
CA GLY A 205 2.91 -8.38 12.49
C GLY A 205 3.39 -8.98 11.18
N SER A 206 3.29 -10.30 11.06
CA SER A 206 3.71 -11.05 9.86
C SER A 206 2.57 -11.27 8.87
N ALA A 207 2.91 -11.28 7.58
CA ALA A 207 2.06 -11.77 6.51
C ALA A 207 2.90 -12.44 5.40
N TYR A 208 2.22 -13.25 4.59
CA TYR A 208 2.90 -14.15 3.65
C TYR A 208 2.21 -14.13 2.29
N LYS A 209 2.99 -14.38 1.24
CA LYS A 209 2.49 -14.63 -0.11
C LYS A 209 3.28 -15.75 -0.76
N ILE A 210 2.60 -16.76 -1.26
CA ILE A 210 3.20 -17.88 -1.99
C ILE A 210 2.68 -17.82 -3.43
N VAL A 211 3.61 -17.88 -4.39
CA VAL A 211 3.32 -18.05 -5.82
C VAL A 211 3.95 -19.37 -6.30
N ARG A 212 3.94 -19.64 -7.61
CA ARG A 212 4.33 -20.96 -8.15
C ARG A 212 5.69 -21.44 -7.63
N GLU A 213 6.74 -20.67 -7.86
CA GLU A 213 8.13 -21.04 -7.55
C GLU A 213 8.72 -20.29 -6.36
N ARG A 214 8.05 -19.24 -5.90
CA ARG A 214 8.60 -18.28 -4.94
C ARG A 214 7.60 -17.94 -3.85
N ALA A 215 8.09 -17.44 -2.73
CA ALA A 215 7.28 -16.93 -1.65
C ALA A 215 7.95 -15.72 -1.02
N TYR A 216 7.18 -14.89 -0.31
CA TYR A 216 7.74 -13.94 0.62
C TYR A 216 7.09 -14.04 1.99
N HIS A 217 7.87 -13.69 3.00
CA HIS A 217 7.44 -13.32 4.35
C HIS A 217 7.77 -11.85 4.54
N HIS A 218 6.74 -11.02 4.70
CA HIS A 218 6.94 -9.64 5.11
C HIS A 218 6.35 -9.39 6.49
N ALA A 219 6.94 -8.45 7.22
CA ALA A 219 6.40 -8.03 8.50
C ALA A 219 6.77 -6.58 8.79
N THR A 220 6.06 -6.02 9.77
CA THR A 220 6.31 -4.69 10.32
C THR A 220 7.18 -4.76 11.56
N LEU A 221 7.81 -3.68 11.97
CA LEU A 221 8.50 -3.52 13.25
C LEU A 221 8.20 -2.12 13.77
N LEU A 222 7.49 -2.04 14.89
CA LEU A 222 7.13 -0.79 15.56
C LEU A 222 8.37 -0.26 16.29
N LEU A 223 9.05 0.72 15.71
CA LEU A 223 10.26 1.30 16.31
C LEU A 223 9.90 2.46 17.22
N ASP A 224 9.19 3.44 16.66
CA ASP A 224 8.72 4.65 17.31
C ASP A 224 7.46 5.20 16.61
N SER A 225 6.50 4.31 16.31
CA SER A 225 5.26 4.69 15.63
C SER A 225 4.33 5.48 16.56
N HIS A 226 3.50 6.35 15.98
CA HIS A 226 2.49 7.12 16.69
C HIS A 226 1.26 6.25 17.03
N LEU A 227 1.41 5.38 18.03
CA LEU A 227 0.41 4.37 18.39
C LEU A 227 -0.95 4.96 18.81
N ALA A 228 -1.02 6.22 19.22
CA ALA A 228 -2.29 6.87 19.57
C ALA A 228 -3.24 7.02 18.36
N ALA A 229 -2.70 7.19 17.15
CA ALA A 229 -3.51 7.25 15.92
C ALA A 229 -4.02 5.87 15.46
N LEU A 230 -3.40 4.77 15.92
CA LEU A 230 -3.73 3.41 15.51
C LEU A 230 -5.16 2.99 15.90
N GLY A 231 -5.57 3.30 17.13
CA GLY A 231 -6.78 2.75 17.72
C GLY A 231 -8.05 3.24 17.03
N SER A 232 -8.20 4.55 16.87
CA SER A 232 -9.43 5.17 16.34
C SER A 232 -9.60 4.96 14.83
N LEU A 233 -8.51 4.96 14.06
CA LEU A 233 -8.55 4.71 12.61
C LEU A 233 -8.91 3.25 12.27
N LEU A 234 -8.61 2.31 13.16
CA LEU A 234 -8.89 0.87 12.98
C LEU A 234 -10.15 0.41 13.74
N ASP A 235 -10.98 1.35 14.18
CA ASP A 235 -12.26 1.09 14.83
C ASP A 235 -13.42 1.56 13.96
N SER A 236 -13.88 0.68 13.07
CA SER A 236 -14.93 1.01 12.12
C SER A 236 -16.31 1.15 12.79
N PRO A 237 -17.06 2.23 12.52
CA PRO A 237 -18.44 2.39 12.98
C PRO A 237 -19.41 1.42 12.29
N LEU A 238 -19.05 0.87 11.11
CA LEU A 238 -19.87 -0.10 10.38
C LEU A 238 -19.67 -1.53 10.84
N ARG A 239 -18.61 -1.81 11.61
CA ARG A 239 -18.28 -3.18 12.06
C ARG A 239 -19.44 -3.92 12.74
N PRO A 240 -20.24 -3.30 13.64
CA PRO A 240 -21.36 -3.98 14.30
C PRO A 240 -22.48 -4.40 13.35
N PHE A 241 -22.59 -3.75 12.19
CA PHE A 241 -23.68 -3.94 11.22
C PHE A 241 -23.26 -4.79 10.02
N LEU A 242 -21.98 -5.16 9.91
CA LEU A 242 -21.43 -5.89 8.78
C LEU A 242 -21.17 -7.36 9.11
N GLN A 243 -21.88 -8.24 8.41
CA GLN A 243 -21.52 -9.64 8.32
C GLN A 243 -20.63 -9.85 7.09
N THR A 244 -19.35 -10.17 7.28
CA THR A 244 -18.38 -10.33 6.19
C THR A 244 -17.83 -11.76 6.09
N GLN A 245 -17.59 -12.22 4.86
CA GLN A 245 -16.84 -13.46 4.58
C GLN A 245 -15.31 -13.21 4.55
N GLY A 246 -14.86 -11.98 4.79
CA GLY A 246 -13.46 -11.61 4.77
C GLY A 246 -12.68 -12.01 6.03
N VAL A 247 -11.35 -11.95 5.93
CA VAL A 247 -10.45 -12.20 7.06
C VAL A 247 -10.55 -11.04 8.05
N ALA A 248 -10.99 -11.31 9.28
CA ALA A 248 -11.02 -10.32 10.36
C ALA A 248 -9.62 -10.07 10.94
N SER A 249 -9.33 -8.83 11.33
CA SER A 249 -8.10 -8.56 12.10
C SER A 249 -8.19 -9.09 13.53
N VAL A 250 -7.06 -9.58 14.05
CA VAL A 250 -6.90 -9.97 15.45
C VAL A 250 -6.26 -8.81 16.21
N ARG A 251 -7.04 -8.16 17.08
CA ARG A 251 -6.54 -7.07 17.94
C ARG A 251 -5.48 -7.61 18.90
N SER A 252 -4.45 -6.82 19.19
CA SER A 252 -3.37 -7.18 20.10
C SER A 252 -2.84 -5.92 20.78
N SER A 253 -2.42 -6.02 22.03
CA SER A 253 -1.66 -4.94 22.68
C SER A 253 -0.33 -4.76 21.95
N VAL A 254 0.05 -3.52 21.65
CA VAL A 254 1.24 -3.19 20.87
C VAL A 254 2.20 -2.32 21.66
N ALA A 255 3.48 -2.32 21.27
CA ALA A 255 4.51 -1.45 21.83
C ALA A 255 5.52 -1.01 20.76
N ASN A 256 6.21 0.09 21.03
CA ASN A 256 7.41 0.49 20.30
C ASN A 256 8.64 -0.19 20.90
N ILE A 257 9.58 -0.57 20.02
CA ILE A 257 10.83 -1.24 20.38
C ILE A 257 11.86 -0.23 20.91
N GLY A 258 11.85 1.01 20.43
CA GLY A 258 12.79 2.06 20.85
C GLY A 258 14.20 1.92 20.29
N VAL A 259 14.39 1.20 19.18
CA VAL A 259 15.68 1.03 18.50
C VAL A 259 15.73 1.89 17.24
N ARG A 260 16.87 2.54 16.98
CA ARG A 260 17.08 3.34 15.75
C ARG A 260 16.99 2.47 14.50
N LYS A 261 16.26 2.97 13.50
CA LYS A 261 15.97 2.29 12.24
C LYS A 261 17.23 1.78 11.54
N GLU A 262 18.23 2.63 11.36
CA GLU A 262 19.45 2.32 10.61
C GLU A 262 20.22 1.19 11.30
N THR A 263 20.37 1.28 12.62
CA THR A 263 21.03 0.25 13.44
C THR A 263 20.30 -1.09 13.35
N LEU A 264 18.97 -1.08 13.34
CA LEU A 264 18.17 -2.30 13.20
C LEU A 264 18.26 -2.90 11.79
N VAL A 265 18.19 -2.09 10.74
CA VAL A 265 18.34 -2.55 9.35
C VAL A 265 19.69 -3.23 9.16
N ASP A 266 20.78 -2.63 9.67
CA ASP A 266 22.12 -3.23 9.56
C ASP A 266 22.23 -4.55 10.36
N ALA A 267 21.59 -4.64 11.53
CA ALA A 267 21.55 -5.89 12.30
C ALA A 267 20.72 -6.99 11.61
N ILE A 268 19.58 -6.65 11.00
CA ILE A 268 18.77 -7.59 10.22
C ILE A 268 19.55 -8.07 8.99
N GLU A 269 20.25 -7.16 8.29
CA GLU A 269 21.11 -7.49 7.17
C GLU A 269 22.23 -8.46 7.58
N ALA A 270 22.92 -8.20 8.69
CA ALA A 270 23.96 -9.09 9.19
C ALA A 270 23.41 -10.51 9.49
N GLU A 271 22.25 -10.61 10.14
CA GLU A 271 21.59 -11.89 10.40
C GLU A 271 21.12 -12.59 9.12
N PHE A 272 20.66 -11.84 8.13
CA PHE A 272 20.28 -12.36 6.83
C PHE A 272 21.48 -12.96 6.10
N LEU A 273 22.62 -12.28 6.11
CA LEU A 273 23.85 -12.76 5.48
C LEU A 273 24.41 -14.00 6.20
N THR A 274 24.45 -13.98 7.54
CA THR A 274 24.89 -15.14 8.33
C THR A 274 23.99 -16.35 8.09
N ARG A 275 22.67 -16.16 8.10
CA ARG A 275 21.71 -17.25 7.86
C ARG A 275 21.89 -17.92 6.50
N ASN A 276 22.27 -17.15 5.50
CA ASN A 276 22.37 -17.60 4.12
C ASN A 276 23.81 -17.97 3.73
N ASP A 277 24.73 -18.13 4.68
CA ASP A 277 26.15 -18.49 4.42
C ASP A 277 26.81 -17.61 3.35
N ALA A 278 26.51 -16.30 3.38
CA ALA A 278 26.98 -15.37 2.35
C ALA A 278 28.51 -15.26 2.36
N LYS A 279 29.13 -15.41 1.19
CA LYS A 279 30.56 -15.14 0.98
C LYS A 279 30.77 -13.74 0.41
N ASP A 280 31.96 -13.18 0.64
CA ASP A 280 32.33 -11.87 0.10
C ASP A 280 32.23 -11.86 -1.44
N GLY A 281 31.51 -10.86 -1.98
CA GLY A 281 31.28 -10.71 -3.42
C GLY A 281 30.03 -11.42 -3.98
N GLU A 282 29.32 -12.23 -3.19
CA GLU A 282 28.09 -12.95 -3.63
C GLU A 282 26.78 -12.17 -3.40
N VAL A 283 26.88 -10.95 -2.85
CA VAL A 283 25.71 -10.17 -2.41
C VAL A 283 25.55 -8.91 -3.24
N SER A 284 24.40 -8.79 -3.89
CA SER A 284 24.02 -7.58 -4.62
C SER A 284 23.23 -6.64 -3.71
N ARG A 285 23.69 -5.38 -3.57
CA ARG A 285 23.02 -4.34 -2.79
C ARG A 285 22.50 -3.24 -3.70
N VAL A 286 21.23 -2.87 -3.54
CA VAL A 286 20.54 -1.92 -4.42
C VAL A 286 19.64 -1.02 -3.59
N THR A 287 19.61 0.27 -3.92
CA THR A 287 18.63 1.22 -3.36
C THR A 287 17.57 1.50 -4.42
N LEU A 288 16.29 1.36 -4.04
CA LEU A 288 15.15 1.62 -4.91
C LEU A 288 14.49 2.95 -4.53
N GLY A 289 14.66 3.96 -5.38
CA GLY A 289 13.92 5.22 -5.29
C GLY A 289 12.75 5.28 -6.27
N GLN A 290 11.96 6.36 -6.16
CA GLN A 290 10.74 6.55 -6.95
C GLN A 290 11.01 6.67 -8.46
N GLU A 291 12.22 7.10 -8.85
CA GLU A 291 12.74 7.08 -10.22
C GLU A 291 12.67 5.68 -10.84
N THR A 292 12.79 4.63 -10.02
CA THR A 292 12.65 3.23 -10.48
C THR A 292 11.29 2.97 -11.13
N ALA A 293 10.22 3.65 -10.68
CA ALA A 293 8.89 3.50 -11.25
C ALA A 293 8.80 4.11 -12.67
N GLN A 294 9.59 5.13 -12.97
CA GLN A 294 9.66 5.72 -14.31
C GLN A 294 10.33 4.74 -15.29
N GLU A 295 11.30 3.97 -14.81
CA GLU A 295 12.08 3.03 -15.61
C GLU A 295 11.46 1.63 -15.74
N ARG A 296 10.43 1.32 -14.94
CA ARG A 296 9.80 -0.01 -14.89
C ARG A 296 8.28 0.10 -14.93
N ASP A 297 7.72 -0.11 -16.12
CA ASP A 297 6.28 -0.10 -16.37
C ASP A 297 5.49 -0.99 -15.39
N TYR A 298 6.02 -2.16 -15.01
CA TYR A 298 5.35 -3.05 -14.05
C TYR A 298 5.14 -2.40 -12.67
N ILE A 299 6.11 -1.62 -12.19
CA ILE A 299 5.99 -0.93 -10.89
C ILE A 299 4.96 0.19 -11.02
N ARG A 300 5.05 1.00 -12.09
CA ARG A 300 4.08 2.08 -12.36
C ARG A 300 2.65 1.55 -12.48
N GLU A 301 2.43 0.51 -13.29
CA GLU A 301 1.13 -0.15 -13.42
C GLU A 301 0.67 -0.78 -12.11
N GLY A 302 1.59 -1.27 -11.29
CA GLY A 302 1.28 -1.76 -9.95
C GLY A 302 0.80 -0.67 -9.03
N MET A 303 1.41 0.50 -9.08
CA MET A 303 0.97 1.66 -8.32
C MET A 303 -0.42 2.12 -8.77
N GLU A 304 -0.68 2.19 -10.07
CA GLU A 304 -1.99 2.49 -10.64
C GLU A 304 -3.05 1.46 -10.20
N GLU A 305 -2.74 0.16 -10.28
CA GLU A 305 -3.64 -0.90 -9.85
C GLU A 305 -3.96 -0.76 -8.36
N LEU A 306 -2.96 -0.58 -7.50
CA LEU A 306 -3.15 -0.50 -6.05
C LEU A 306 -4.00 0.71 -5.62
N GLN A 307 -3.98 1.80 -6.41
CA GLN A 307 -4.80 2.99 -6.18
C GLN A 307 -6.23 2.85 -6.70
N SER A 308 -6.48 1.94 -7.65
CA SER A 308 -7.80 1.80 -8.26
C SER A 308 -8.86 1.30 -7.28
N SER A 309 -10.11 1.78 -7.42
CA SER A 309 -11.28 1.25 -6.70
C SER A 309 -11.47 -0.25 -6.97
N LYS A 310 -11.14 -0.70 -8.20
CA LYS A 310 -11.18 -2.11 -8.59
C LYS A 310 -10.33 -2.99 -7.66
N TRP A 311 -9.18 -2.49 -7.24
CA TRP A 311 -8.30 -3.20 -6.32
C TRP A 311 -8.67 -2.94 -4.85
N LEU A 312 -8.88 -1.68 -4.48
CA LEU A 312 -9.07 -1.31 -3.08
C LEU A 312 -10.41 -1.82 -2.54
N TYR A 313 -11.51 -1.56 -3.24
CA TYR A 313 -12.87 -1.83 -2.78
C TYR A 313 -13.49 -3.06 -3.46
N ASN A 314 -13.33 -3.23 -4.78
CA ASN A 314 -14.04 -4.30 -5.50
C ASN A 314 -13.44 -5.69 -5.30
N GLN A 315 -12.30 -5.78 -4.60
CA GLN A 315 -11.73 -7.03 -4.12
C GLN A 315 -12.31 -7.50 -2.77
N THR A 316 -13.19 -6.71 -2.16
CA THR A 316 -13.82 -7.03 -0.88
C THR A 316 -14.67 -8.30 -1.01
N PRO A 317 -14.45 -9.33 -0.17
CA PRO A 317 -15.31 -10.50 -0.11
C PRO A 317 -16.76 -10.11 0.20
N ARG A 318 -17.71 -10.94 -0.23
CA ARG A 318 -19.14 -10.69 -0.03
C ARG A 318 -19.44 -10.36 1.44
N CYS A 319 -20.27 -9.35 1.63
CA CYS A 319 -20.77 -8.97 2.94
C CYS A 319 -22.23 -8.54 2.89
N THR A 320 -22.86 -8.56 4.06
CA THR A 320 -24.22 -8.07 4.25
C THR A 320 -24.17 -6.98 5.32
N LEU A 321 -24.61 -5.77 4.96
CA LEU A 321 -24.90 -4.70 5.90
C LEU A 321 -26.33 -4.90 6.39
N THR A 322 -26.55 -5.01 7.69
CA THR A 322 -27.88 -5.07 8.30
C THR A 322 -27.93 -4.14 9.49
N ILE A 323 -28.86 -3.19 9.46
CA ILE A 323 -29.12 -2.29 10.57
C ILE A 323 -30.44 -2.76 11.22
N PRO A 324 -30.41 -3.26 12.46
CA PRO A 324 -31.63 -3.69 13.13
C PRO A 324 -32.61 -2.54 13.38
N PRO A 325 -33.91 -2.81 13.47
CA PRO A 325 -34.89 -1.82 13.93
C PRO A 325 -34.51 -1.23 15.29
N GLU A 326 -34.96 -0.01 15.56
CA GLU A 326 -34.72 0.73 16.81
C GLU A 326 -33.24 1.01 17.13
N THR A 327 -32.34 0.67 16.21
CA THR A 327 -30.91 0.93 16.36
C THR A 327 -30.65 2.42 16.24
N ARG A 328 -30.09 3.01 17.30
CA ARG A 328 -29.47 4.33 17.25
C ARG A 328 -28.08 4.21 16.64
N LEU A 329 -27.89 4.86 15.50
CA LEU A 329 -26.60 4.87 14.80
C LEU A 329 -25.60 5.80 15.54
N PRO A 330 -24.32 5.41 15.64
CA PRO A 330 -23.32 6.17 16.38
C PRO A 330 -22.99 7.49 15.68
N GLU A 331 -22.51 8.46 16.45
CA GLU A 331 -22.00 9.72 15.89
C GLU A 331 -20.76 9.46 15.02
N LEU A 332 -20.64 10.19 13.90
CA LEU A 332 -19.53 10.08 12.97
C LEU A 332 -18.69 11.37 12.94
N PRO A 333 -17.37 11.25 12.77
CA PRO A 333 -16.52 12.39 12.40
C PRO A 333 -17.09 13.13 11.18
N GLY A 334 -17.18 14.45 11.26
CA GLY A 334 -17.75 15.31 10.21
C GLY A 334 -19.27 15.48 10.27
N LEU A 335 -19.99 14.60 10.99
CA LEU A 335 -21.44 14.64 11.12
C LEU A 335 -21.90 14.73 12.60
N PRO A 336 -21.55 15.81 13.31
CA PRO A 336 -21.82 15.92 14.74
C PRO A 336 -23.32 16.05 15.03
N ASN A 337 -23.75 15.48 16.15
CA ASN A 337 -25.15 15.50 16.63
C ASN A 337 -26.18 14.79 15.73
N VAL A 338 -25.75 14.02 14.72
CA VAL A 338 -26.66 13.25 13.86
C VAL A 338 -26.55 11.77 14.23
N THR A 339 -27.46 11.31 15.09
CA THR A 339 -27.58 9.90 15.49
C THR A 339 -28.97 9.37 15.11
N PRO A 340 -29.21 9.05 13.82
CA PRO A 340 -30.51 8.59 13.37
C PRO A 340 -30.88 7.27 14.06
N ILE A 341 -32.18 7.07 14.26
CA ILE A 341 -32.75 5.86 14.82
C ILE A 341 -33.56 5.19 13.72
N LEU A 342 -33.32 3.91 13.46
CA LEU A 342 -34.18 3.14 12.58
C LEU A 342 -35.56 2.95 13.22
N PRO A 343 -36.67 3.19 12.50
CA PRO A 343 -38.01 2.89 13.02
C PRO A 343 -38.19 1.42 13.42
N GLU A 344 -39.13 1.15 14.32
CA GLU A 344 -39.45 -0.21 14.83
C GLU A 344 -39.78 -1.21 13.72
N HIS A 345 -40.45 -0.76 12.66
CA HIS A 345 -40.86 -1.61 11.54
C HIS A 345 -39.92 -1.51 10.34
N ALA A 346 -38.84 -0.74 10.45
CA ALA A 346 -37.90 -0.57 9.35
C ALA A 346 -37.02 -1.80 9.21
N ARG A 347 -36.86 -2.27 7.96
CA ARG A 347 -35.85 -3.26 7.61
C ARG A 347 -34.80 -2.58 6.76
N PHE A 348 -33.53 -2.74 7.10
CA PHE A 348 -32.43 -2.25 6.28
C PHE A 348 -31.39 -3.35 6.12
N SER A 349 -31.34 -3.94 4.93
CA SER A 349 -30.35 -4.97 4.60
C SER A 349 -29.84 -4.80 3.18
N LEU A 350 -28.51 -4.72 3.03
CA LEU A 350 -27.82 -4.62 1.74
C LEU A 350 -26.79 -5.74 1.63
N MET A 351 -26.87 -6.51 0.56
CA MET A 351 -25.87 -7.50 0.21
C MET A 351 -24.93 -6.93 -0.84
N VAL A 352 -23.64 -6.99 -0.56
CA VAL A 352 -22.59 -6.41 -1.39
C VAL A 352 -21.66 -7.52 -1.87
N GLU A 353 -21.40 -7.54 -3.16
CA GLU A 353 -20.42 -8.43 -3.79
C GLU A 353 -19.57 -7.64 -4.79
N ARG A 354 -18.24 -7.82 -4.74
CA ARG A 354 -17.28 -7.10 -5.59
C ARG A 354 -17.47 -5.58 -5.56
N GLY A 355 -17.76 -5.03 -4.37
CA GLY A 355 -17.94 -3.60 -4.15
C GLY A 355 -19.27 -3.02 -4.66
N ARG A 356 -20.23 -3.86 -5.10
CA ARG A 356 -21.54 -3.42 -5.61
C ARG A 356 -22.68 -4.10 -4.86
N VAL A 357 -23.80 -3.42 -4.74
CA VAL A 357 -25.02 -3.96 -4.17
C VAL A 357 -25.62 -4.99 -5.14
N VAL A 358 -25.77 -6.23 -4.69
CA VAL A 358 -26.40 -7.33 -5.46
C VAL A 358 -27.80 -7.67 -4.96
N HIS A 359 -28.12 -7.30 -3.72
CA HIS A 359 -29.47 -7.40 -3.17
C HIS A 359 -29.70 -6.30 -2.15
N ALA A 360 -30.91 -5.77 -2.09
CA ALA A 360 -31.30 -4.74 -1.13
C ALA A 360 -32.73 -5.01 -0.67
N SER A 361 -32.94 -4.91 0.64
CA SER A 361 -34.27 -4.95 1.26
C SER A 361 -34.33 -3.78 2.25
N VAL A 362 -34.99 -2.72 1.81
CA VAL A 362 -35.18 -1.49 2.58
C VAL A 362 -36.67 -1.21 2.68
N THR A 363 -37.19 -1.14 3.91
CA THR A 363 -38.61 -0.87 4.18
C THR A 363 -38.72 0.04 5.39
N THR A 364 -39.80 0.81 5.47
CA THR A 364 -40.14 1.69 6.60
C THR A 364 -41.58 1.50 7.08
N SER A 365 -42.44 0.89 6.25
CA SER A 365 -43.85 0.68 6.55
C SER A 365 -44.10 -0.51 7.50
N PRO A 366 -45.03 -0.39 8.46
CA PRO A 366 -45.57 -1.53 9.20
C PRO A 366 -46.49 -2.43 8.36
N ASP A 367 -47.12 -1.89 7.32
CA ASP A 367 -48.01 -2.66 6.43
C ASP A 367 -47.18 -3.63 5.56
N PRO A 368 -47.36 -4.96 5.67
CA PRO A 368 -46.58 -5.94 4.92
C PRO A 368 -46.66 -5.79 3.40
N ASP A 369 -47.83 -5.40 2.87
CA ASP A 369 -48.03 -5.27 1.42
C ASP A 369 -47.29 -4.04 0.90
N PHE A 370 -47.41 -2.90 1.59
CA PHE A 370 -46.64 -1.71 1.22
C PHE A 370 -45.14 -1.87 1.49
N ALA A 371 -44.74 -2.58 2.56
CA ALA A 371 -43.34 -2.91 2.82
C ALA A 371 -42.73 -3.78 1.71
N PHE A 372 -43.51 -4.70 1.12
CA PHE A 372 -43.07 -5.45 -0.04
C PHE A 372 -42.80 -4.54 -1.25
N VAL A 373 -43.72 -3.60 -1.54
CA VAL A 373 -43.54 -2.59 -2.60
C VAL A 373 -42.29 -1.75 -2.36
N GLN A 374 -42.09 -1.26 -1.13
CA GLN A 374 -40.89 -0.51 -0.74
C GLN A 374 -39.61 -1.30 -0.98
N SER A 375 -39.59 -2.59 -0.60
CA SER A 375 -38.42 -3.43 -0.79
C SER A 375 -38.11 -3.66 -2.27
N GLN A 376 -39.11 -3.78 -3.15
CA GLN A 376 -38.90 -3.96 -4.59
C GLN A 376 -38.38 -2.68 -5.26
N ASP A 377 -38.95 -1.52 -4.92
CA ASP A 377 -38.52 -0.22 -5.41
C ASP A 377 -37.07 0.07 -4.98
N ALA A 378 -36.77 -0.09 -3.69
CA ALA A 378 -35.42 0.07 -3.16
C ALA A 378 -34.42 -0.89 -3.82
N HIS A 379 -34.83 -2.15 -4.06
CA HIS A 379 -34.00 -3.11 -4.77
C HIS A 379 -33.67 -2.64 -6.19
N GLY A 380 -34.66 -2.18 -6.95
CA GLY A 380 -34.47 -1.64 -8.30
C GLY A 380 -33.53 -0.43 -8.32
N CYS A 381 -33.69 0.49 -7.37
CA CYS A 381 -32.85 1.69 -7.27
C CYS A 381 -31.42 1.42 -6.81
N LEU A 382 -31.18 0.38 -6.00
CA LEU A 382 -29.86 0.11 -5.41
C LEU A 382 -29.07 -0.96 -6.17
N LEU A 383 -29.73 -1.80 -6.96
CA LEU A 383 -29.07 -2.90 -7.68
C LEU A 383 -27.92 -2.39 -8.55
N ASN A 384 -26.78 -3.08 -8.45
CA ASN A 384 -25.51 -2.78 -9.11
C ASN A 384 -24.86 -1.45 -8.72
N LYS A 385 -25.42 -0.63 -7.82
CA LYS A 385 -24.76 0.59 -7.38
C LYS A 385 -23.49 0.28 -6.56
N PRO A 386 -22.40 1.06 -6.72
CA PRO A 386 -21.25 0.98 -5.84
C PRO A 386 -21.62 1.14 -4.36
N PHE A 387 -20.96 0.38 -3.49
CA PHE A 387 -21.18 0.48 -2.04
C PHE A 387 -20.35 1.60 -1.39
N ALA A 388 -19.23 1.98 -2.00
CA ALA A 388 -18.49 3.19 -1.67
C ALA A 388 -18.96 4.36 -2.54
N GLY A 389 -18.76 5.58 -2.04
CA GLY A 389 -19.11 6.79 -2.77
C GLY A 389 -20.57 7.22 -2.59
N PRO A 390 -20.98 8.29 -3.28
CA PRO A 390 -22.32 8.89 -3.13
C PRO A 390 -23.44 8.05 -3.78
N ASP A 391 -23.11 7.13 -4.69
CA ASP A 391 -24.09 6.34 -5.46
C ASP A 391 -25.10 5.60 -4.57
N LEU A 392 -24.64 5.10 -3.42
CA LEU A 392 -25.50 4.40 -2.48
C LEU A 392 -26.56 5.34 -1.89
N ALA A 393 -26.15 6.54 -1.50
CA ALA A 393 -27.05 7.57 -0.98
C ALA A 393 -28.03 8.05 -2.06
N ASP A 394 -27.53 8.29 -3.28
CA ASP A 394 -28.35 8.66 -4.43
C ASP A 394 -29.39 7.58 -4.76
N GLY A 395 -29.03 6.29 -4.63
CA GLY A 395 -29.98 5.18 -4.81
C GLY A 395 -31.11 5.17 -3.79
N ILE A 396 -30.80 5.43 -2.51
CA ILE A 396 -31.83 5.50 -1.48
C ILE A 396 -32.72 6.73 -1.71
N ALA A 397 -32.13 7.88 -2.05
CA ALA A 397 -32.87 9.11 -2.33
C ALA A 397 -33.80 9.01 -3.56
N GLN A 398 -33.44 8.17 -4.55
CA GLN A 398 -34.25 7.89 -5.75
C GLN A 398 -35.42 6.94 -5.48
N THR A 399 -35.43 6.23 -4.36
CA THR A 399 -36.50 5.28 -4.01
C THR A 399 -37.74 6.08 -3.59
N GLN A 400 -38.77 6.10 -4.44
CA GLN A 400 -39.94 6.98 -4.26
C GLN A 400 -40.88 6.51 -3.15
N SER A 401 -40.94 5.20 -2.95
CA SER A 401 -41.84 4.55 -1.99
C SER A 401 -41.40 4.70 -0.52
N LEU A 402 -40.16 5.13 -0.25
CA LEU A 402 -39.64 5.30 1.11
C LEU A 402 -40.00 6.67 1.68
N ASP A 403 -40.28 6.72 2.99
CA ASP A 403 -40.48 7.97 3.70
C ASP A 403 -39.18 8.77 3.76
N LYS A 404 -39.14 9.90 3.06
CA LYS A 404 -37.96 10.79 2.98
C LYS A 404 -37.62 11.44 4.32
N SER A 405 -38.61 11.67 5.19
CA SER A 405 -38.38 12.26 6.52
C SER A 405 -37.59 11.32 7.42
N VAL A 406 -37.87 10.01 7.29
CA VAL A 406 -37.19 8.94 8.03
C VAL A 406 -35.84 8.62 7.39
N MET A 407 -35.82 8.42 6.06
CA MET A 407 -34.65 7.93 5.36
C MET A 407 -33.58 8.99 5.13
N GLY A 408 -33.91 10.28 5.15
CA GLY A 408 -32.94 11.35 4.91
C GLY A 408 -31.75 11.31 5.86
N ALA A 409 -32.00 11.20 7.17
CA ALA A 409 -30.94 11.16 8.18
C ALA A 409 -30.12 9.85 8.12
N ILE A 410 -30.77 8.71 7.85
CA ILE A 410 -30.10 7.41 7.70
C ILE A 410 -29.21 7.39 6.45
N THR A 411 -29.72 7.93 5.34
CA THR A 411 -28.99 8.03 4.06
C THR A 411 -27.75 8.89 4.22
N ASN A 412 -27.92 10.07 4.84
CA ASN A 412 -26.82 10.98 5.14
C ASN A 412 -25.78 10.33 6.07
N TRP A 413 -26.22 9.61 7.11
CA TRP A 413 -25.30 8.88 7.97
C TRP A 413 -24.53 7.79 7.20
N LEU A 414 -25.22 7.04 6.35
CA LEU A 414 -24.63 5.93 5.60
C LEU A 414 -23.59 6.41 4.58
N GLU A 415 -23.87 7.51 3.88
CA GLU A 415 -22.93 8.16 2.95
C GLU A 415 -21.58 8.42 3.62
N HIS A 416 -21.62 9.02 4.81
CA HIS A 416 -20.42 9.29 5.60
C HIS A 416 -19.76 8.02 6.12
N ALA A 417 -20.54 7.05 6.59
CA ALA A 417 -20.06 5.79 7.14
C ALA A 417 -19.29 4.94 6.10
N VAL A 418 -19.73 4.93 4.83
CA VAL A 418 -19.06 4.18 3.75
C VAL A 418 -17.86 4.93 3.16
N GLY A 419 -17.65 6.18 3.57
CA GLY A 419 -16.53 7.01 3.15
C GLY A 419 -16.82 7.83 1.89
N ALA A 420 -17.96 8.51 1.83
CA ALA A 420 -18.25 9.53 0.83
C ALA A 420 -18.44 10.87 1.53
N TRP A 421 -17.59 11.87 1.22
CA TRP A 421 -17.81 13.27 1.61
C TRP A 421 -17.60 14.14 0.37
N GLY A 422 -18.68 14.79 -0.08
CA GLY A 422 -18.64 15.93 -1.01
C GLY A 422 -18.09 15.65 -2.41
N GLY A 423 -18.82 14.92 -3.25
CA GLY A 423 -18.88 15.09 -4.73
C GLY A 423 -17.57 15.11 -5.54
N GLY A 424 -16.42 14.77 -4.96
CA GLY A 424 -15.16 14.65 -5.69
C GLY A 424 -15.20 13.40 -6.57
N GLU A 425 -14.62 13.47 -7.76
CA GLU A 425 -14.53 12.39 -8.75
C GLU A 425 -13.91 11.12 -8.19
N TRP A 426 -14.68 10.33 -7.45
CA TRP A 426 -14.41 8.92 -7.29
C TRP A 426 -14.74 8.29 -8.65
N ASP A 427 -13.69 8.06 -9.46
CA ASP A 427 -13.73 7.18 -10.64
C ASP A 427 -14.26 7.75 -11.98
N ARG A 428 -13.98 9.01 -12.36
CA ARG A 428 -14.14 9.44 -13.77
C ARG A 428 -12.93 9.18 -14.66
N ASN A 429 -11.78 8.77 -14.10
CA ASN A 429 -10.52 8.63 -14.83
C ASN A 429 -10.02 7.18 -14.98
N THR A 430 -10.88 6.17 -14.88
CA THR A 430 -10.52 4.85 -15.42
C THR A 430 -10.64 4.89 -16.94
N THR A 431 -9.51 5.16 -17.60
CA THR A 431 -9.34 4.85 -19.02
C THR A 431 -9.70 3.38 -19.28
N THR A 432 -10.10 3.05 -20.50
CA THR A 432 -10.58 1.72 -20.91
C THR A 432 -9.62 0.56 -20.59
N ASP A 433 -8.32 0.83 -20.37
CA ASP A 433 -7.32 -0.15 -19.90
C ASP A 433 -7.06 -0.15 -18.37
N GLY A 434 -7.54 0.88 -17.65
CA GLY A 434 -7.55 0.98 -16.18
C GLY A 434 -8.35 -0.13 -15.50
N ASN A 435 -9.27 -0.76 -16.24
CA ASN A 435 -10.14 -1.83 -15.76
C ASN A 435 -9.50 -3.22 -15.72
N LEU A 436 -8.21 -3.38 -16.02
CA LEU A 436 -7.51 -4.67 -15.98
C LEU A 436 -6.55 -4.73 -14.80
N THR A 437 -6.60 -5.82 -14.03
CA THR A 437 -5.59 -6.17 -13.03
C THR A 437 -4.24 -6.37 -13.71
N MET A 438 -3.15 -6.24 -12.97
CA MET A 438 -1.80 -6.45 -13.48
C MET A 438 -1.61 -7.87 -14.05
N ARG A 439 -2.30 -8.87 -13.50
CA ARG A 439 -2.34 -10.24 -14.05
C ARG A 439 -3.02 -10.28 -15.42
N GLU A 440 -4.13 -9.56 -15.58
CA GLU A 440 -4.85 -9.44 -16.84
C GLU A 440 -4.05 -8.65 -17.88
N ARG A 441 -3.40 -7.54 -17.49
CA ARG A 441 -2.49 -6.76 -18.34
C ARG A 441 -1.29 -7.61 -18.80
N SER A 442 -0.67 -8.35 -17.87
CA SER A 442 0.45 -9.24 -18.18
C SER A 442 0.04 -10.35 -19.16
N ARG A 443 -1.14 -10.95 -18.95
CA ARG A 443 -1.69 -11.97 -19.86
C ARG A 443 -1.94 -11.39 -21.26
N ARG A 444 -2.60 -10.23 -21.37
CA ARG A 444 -2.80 -9.54 -22.66
C ARG A 444 -1.48 -9.25 -23.39
N ARG A 445 -0.42 -8.87 -22.68
CA ARG A 445 0.90 -8.64 -23.29
C ARG A 445 1.53 -9.91 -23.82
N VAL A 446 1.43 -11.01 -23.08
CA VAL A 446 1.88 -12.33 -23.54
C VAL A 446 1.09 -12.73 -24.78
N ASP A 447 -0.23 -12.59 -24.75
CA ASP A 447 -1.10 -12.91 -25.88
C ASP A 447 -0.79 -12.02 -27.10
N LYS A 448 -0.53 -10.72 -26.91
CA LYS A 448 -0.12 -9.79 -27.97
C LYS A 448 1.24 -10.13 -28.55
N ARG A 449 2.22 -10.51 -27.72
CA ARG A 449 3.55 -10.97 -28.18
C ARG A 449 3.46 -12.28 -28.96
N ILE A 450 2.61 -13.22 -28.51
CA ILE A 450 2.34 -14.47 -29.23
C ILE A 450 1.67 -14.19 -30.57
N ALA A 451 0.69 -13.27 -30.61
CA ALA A 451 0.03 -12.86 -31.84
C ALA A 451 1.03 -12.23 -32.84
N GLN A 452 1.83 -11.26 -32.39
CA GLN A 452 2.87 -10.62 -33.21
C GLN A 452 3.92 -11.62 -33.72
N ALA A 453 4.33 -12.57 -32.89
CA ALA A 453 5.25 -13.63 -33.29
C ALA A 453 4.64 -14.61 -34.30
N LYS A 454 3.31 -14.80 -34.30
CA LYS A 454 2.60 -15.58 -35.32
C LYS A 454 2.52 -14.82 -36.64
N THR A 455 2.14 -13.53 -36.60
CA THR A 455 2.05 -12.69 -37.81
C THR A 455 3.40 -12.55 -38.51
N ALA A 456 4.50 -12.36 -37.75
CA ALA A 456 5.85 -12.31 -38.31
C ALA A 456 6.34 -13.65 -38.90
N LYS A 457 5.73 -14.78 -38.50
CA LYS A 457 6.05 -16.10 -39.03
C LYS A 457 5.27 -16.41 -40.30
N ASP A 458 4.03 -15.93 -40.40
CA ASP A 458 3.20 -16.05 -41.60
C ASP A 458 3.72 -15.15 -42.74
N GLU A 459 4.20 -13.93 -42.41
CA GLU A 459 4.84 -13.02 -43.38
C GLU A 459 6.24 -13.48 -43.83
N GLY A 460 6.91 -14.34 -43.04
CA GLY A 460 8.23 -14.91 -43.37
C GLY A 460 8.19 -16.13 -44.28
N THR A 461 7.00 -16.63 -44.64
CA THR A 461 6.81 -17.82 -45.49
C THR A 461 6.44 -17.51 -46.95
N GLU A 462 6.30 -16.24 -47.34
CA GLU A 462 5.89 -15.84 -48.71
C GLU A 462 7.04 -15.38 -49.63
N THR A 463 8.31 -15.48 -49.21
CA THR A 463 9.45 -15.08 -50.06
C THR A 463 10.51 -16.16 -50.18
N GLU A 464 10.19 -17.28 -50.83
CA GLU A 464 11.21 -18.16 -51.41
C GLU A 464 10.67 -19.02 -52.57
N GLU A 465 10.10 -18.37 -53.60
CA GLU A 465 9.94 -18.98 -54.94
C GLU A 465 10.23 -17.94 -56.02
N THR A 466 11.51 -17.69 -56.28
CA THR A 466 11.95 -17.15 -57.57
C THR A 466 13.16 -17.94 -58.04
N SER A 467 12.91 -18.89 -58.92
CA SER A 467 13.90 -19.66 -59.67
C SER A 467 14.74 -18.74 -60.58
N PRO A 468 16.06 -18.93 -60.72
CA PRO A 468 16.81 -18.32 -61.79
C PRO A 468 16.87 -19.26 -63.01
N SER A 469 16.66 -18.68 -64.19
CA SER A 469 16.86 -19.32 -65.48
C SER A 469 18.33 -19.28 -65.93
N THR A 470 18.65 -20.12 -66.92
CA THR A 470 19.90 -20.26 -67.71
C THR A 470 20.98 -21.13 -67.04
N THR A 471 21.64 -22.10 -67.69
CA THR A 471 22.04 -22.23 -69.10
C THR A 471 22.29 -23.70 -69.46
N ASN A 472 22.02 -24.02 -70.71
CA ASN A 472 22.33 -25.28 -71.40
C ASN A 472 23.85 -25.42 -71.61
N THR A 473 24.46 -26.55 -71.20
CA THR A 473 25.61 -27.14 -71.89
C THR A 473 25.68 -28.64 -71.60
N LYS A 474 25.56 -29.40 -72.69
CA LYS A 474 25.68 -30.86 -72.89
C LYS A 474 24.50 -31.74 -72.48
#